data_AF-A0A957J5C6-F1
#
_entry.id   AF-A0A957J5C6-F1
#
_cell.length_a   1.000
_cell.length_b   1.000
_cell.length_c   1.000
_cell.angle_alpha   90.00
_cell.angle_beta   90.00
_cell.angle_gamma   90.00
#
_symmetry.space_group_name_H-M   'P 1'
#
loop_
_entity.id
_entity.type
_entity.pdbx_description
1 polymer ?
#
loop_
_entity_poly.entity_id
_entity_poly.type
_entity_poly.pdbx_seq_one_letter_code
_entity_poly.pdbx_strand_id
1 'polypeptide(L)'
;MLLWLLSLLAACDVINNSDSPPQPTPTATTAPLVTPLLQSTPDIIAPPVITQTSPSLTIWLPPNTILGSEDSAAVFSDQLLAFNTVHPELETRVEQKTVSGPGSILSYLRTGSVVAPDILPDVIVLPA
;
A
#
# COMPACT_ATOMS: atom_id res chain seq x y z
N MET A 1 39.44 18.71 -14.04
CA MET A 1 38.18 18.59 -13.26
C MET A 1 36.92 19.01 -14.03
N LEU A 2 36.96 19.99 -14.95
CA LEU A 2 35.77 20.35 -15.77
C LEU A 2 35.35 19.24 -16.78
N LEU A 3 36.32 18.44 -17.23
CA LEU A 3 36.13 17.39 -18.24
C LEU A 3 35.36 16.16 -17.70
N TRP A 4 35.36 15.94 -16.39
CA TRP A 4 34.59 14.86 -15.76
C TRP A 4 33.11 15.24 -15.60
N LEU A 5 32.81 16.53 -15.38
CA LEU A 5 31.43 17.02 -15.26
C LEU A 5 30.66 16.92 -16.59
N LEU A 6 31.34 17.11 -17.73
CA LEU A 6 30.73 16.97 -19.06
C LEU A 6 30.35 15.52 -19.41
N SER A 7 31.03 14.54 -18.83
CA SER A 7 30.82 13.13 -19.18
C SER A 7 29.56 12.52 -18.55
N LEU A 8 29.05 13.09 -17.46
CA LEU A 8 27.82 12.60 -16.82
C LEU A 8 26.54 13.11 -17.50
N LEU A 9 26.59 14.22 -18.25
CA LEU A 9 25.39 14.83 -18.84
C LEU A 9 24.93 14.16 -20.15
N ALA A 10 25.81 13.40 -20.81
CA ALA A 10 25.52 12.76 -22.10
C ALA A 10 24.85 11.38 -22.00
N ALA A 11 24.69 10.82 -20.79
CA ALA A 11 24.12 9.48 -20.62
C ALA A 11 22.58 9.42 -20.66
N CYS A 12 21.89 10.57 -20.58
CA CYS A 12 20.43 10.61 -20.49
C CYS A 12 19.71 10.44 -21.85
N ASP A 13 20.40 10.55 -22.99
CA ASP A 13 19.75 10.53 -24.31
C ASP A 13 19.54 9.11 -24.88
N VAL A 14 20.26 8.11 -24.35
CA VAL A 14 20.24 6.73 -24.86
C VAL A 14 18.98 5.93 -24.48
N ILE A 15 18.22 6.38 -23.49
CA ILE A 15 17.01 5.67 -23.01
C ILE A 15 15.78 6.01 -23.88
N ASN A 16 15.81 7.08 -24.68
CA ASN A 16 14.63 7.57 -25.40
C ASN A 16 14.51 7.09 -26.86
N ASN A 17 15.44 6.27 -27.35
CA ASN A 17 15.53 5.86 -28.77
C ASN A 17 15.34 4.35 -29.00
N SER A 18 14.30 3.77 -28.41
CA SER A 18 13.81 2.44 -28.77
C SER A 18 12.37 2.54 -29.28
N ASP A 19 12.17 3.27 -30.38
CA ASP A 19 10.93 3.21 -31.15
C ASP A 19 11.25 2.62 -32.53
N SER A 20 11.03 1.32 -32.66
CA SER A 20 11.14 0.60 -33.93
C SER A 20 9.76 0.63 -34.59
N PRO A 21 9.60 1.20 -35.79
CA PRO A 21 8.31 1.17 -36.46
C PRO A 21 7.99 -0.27 -36.91
N PRO A 22 6.79 -0.81 -36.61
CA PRO A 22 6.41 -2.13 -37.09
C PRO A 22 6.21 -2.12 -38.62
N GLN A 23 6.76 -3.13 -39.28
CA GLN A 23 6.64 -3.38 -40.71
C GLN A 23 5.18 -3.71 -41.11
N PRO A 24 4.61 -3.08 -42.15
CA PRO A 24 3.24 -3.37 -42.56
C PRO A 24 3.15 -4.75 -43.22
N THR A 25 2.28 -5.61 -42.67
CA THR A 25 1.87 -6.90 -43.23
C THR A 25 0.67 -6.67 -44.16
N PRO A 26 0.56 -7.36 -45.32
CA PRO A 26 -0.54 -7.12 -46.27
C PRO A 26 -1.91 -7.47 -45.71
N THR A 27 -2.85 -6.56 -45.89
CA THR A 27 -4.27 -6.65 -45.52
C THR A 27 -4.98 -7.74 -46.32
N ALA A 28 -5.45 -8.79 -45.64
CA ALA A 28 -6.44 -9.71 -46.18
C ALA A 28 -7.85 -9.18 -45.88
N THR A 29 -8.60 -8.82 -46.93
CA THR A 29 -10.03 -8.46 -46.85
C THR A 29 -10.83 -9.63 -46.29
N THR A 30 -11.40 -9.45 -45.09
CA THR A 30 -12.34 -10.40 -44.48
C THR A 30 -13.76 -9.86 -44.62
N ALA A 31 -14.65 -10.70 -45.16
CA ALA A 31 -16.08 -10.43 -45.31
C ALA A 31 -16.74 -10.20 -43.93
N PRO A 32 -17.85 -9.43 -43.86
CA PRO A 32 -18.51 -9.14 -42.59
C PRO A 32 -19.08 -10.42 -41.95
N LEU A 33 -18.59 -10.75 -40.77
CA LEU A 33 -19.11 -11.81 -39.92
C LEU A 33 -20.34 -11.27 -39.17
N VAL A 34 -21.48 -11.96 -39.31
CA VAL A 34 -22.71 -11.63 -38.59
C VAL A 34 -22.55 -12.10 -37.14
N THR A 35 -22.48 -11.16 -36.19
CA THR A 35 -22.33 -11.45 -34.75
C THR A 35 -23.67 -11.94 -34.18
N PRO A 36 -23.74 -13.11 -33.51
CA PRO A 36 -24.94 -13.51 -32.78
C PRO A 36 -25.13 -12.68 -31.51
N LEU A 37 -26.37 -12.25 -31.27
CA LEU A 37 -26.76 -11.47 -30.09
C LEU A 37 -26.66 -12.33 -28.82
N LEU A 38 -25.96 -11.84 -27.80
CA LEU A 38 -25.90 -12.49 -26.49
C LEU A 38 -27.27 -12.42 -25.80
N GLN A 39 -27.82 -13.57 -25.42
CA GLN A 39 -29.00 -13.65 -24.54
C GLN A 39 -28.58 -13.34 -23.10
N SER A 40 -29.28 -12.41 -22.47
CA SER A 40 -29.07 -12.04 -21.07
C SER A 40 -29.47 -13.18 -20.13
N THR A 41 -28.52 -13.62 -19.30
CA THR A 41 -28.77 -14.49 -18.15
C THR A 41 -29.57 -13.74 -17.07
N PRO A 42 -30.55 -14.35 -16.39
CA PRO A 42 -31.27 -13.71 -15.29
C PRO A 42 -30.34 -13.33 -14.15
N ASP A 43 -30.46 -12.10 -13.65
CA ASP A 43 -29.74 -11.63 -12.46
C ASP A 43 -30.10 -12.47 -11.23
N ILE A 44 -29.12 -13.18 -10.69
CA ILE A 44 -29.22 -13.80 -9.36
C ILE A 44 -29.02 -12.67 -8.34
N ILE A 45 -30.10 -12.28 -7.66
CA ILE A 45 -30.04 -11.34 -6.54
C ILE A 45 -29.31 -12.03 -5.39
N ALA A 46 -28.04 -11.68 -5.18
CA ALA A 46 -27.31 -12.05 -3.97
C ALA A 46 -27.90 -11.27 -2.78
N PRO A 47 -28.15 -11.90 -1.62
CA PRO A 47 -28.58 -11.19 -0.42
C PRO A 47 -27.52 -10.17 -0.01
N PRO A 48 -27.91 -9.01 0.53
CA PRO A 48 -26.96 -7.99 0.95
C PRO A 48 -26.05 -8.55 2.05
N VAL A 49 -24.74 -8.57 1.80
CA VAL A 49 -23.73 -8.83 2.83
C VAL A 49 -23.77 -7.66 3.80
N ILE A 50 -24.28 -7.90 5.01
CA ILE A 50 -24.24 -6.90 6.08
C ILE A 50 -22.83 -6.96 6.67
N THR A 51 -21.92 -6.12 6.16
CA THR A 51 -20.58 -5.98 6.73
C THR A 51 -20.71 -5.27 8.08
N GLN A 52 -20.67 -6.02 9.18
CA GLN A 52 -20.50 -5.42 10.51
C GLN A 52 -19.08 -4.87 10.59
N THR A 53 -18.93 -3.56 10.46
CA THR A 53 -17.64 -2.89 10.67
C THR A 53 -17.41 -2.78 12.18
N SER A 54 -16.66 -3.72 12.74
CA SER A 54 -16.14 -3.56 14.10
C SER A 54 -15.20 -2.36 14.14
N PRO A 55 -15.21 -1.54 15.21
CA PRO A 55 -14.22 -0.49 15.37
C PRO A 55 -12.82 -1.11 15.42
N SER A 56 -11.82 -0.44 14.85
CA SER A 56 -10.43 -0.88 14.86
C SER A 56 -9.54 0.15 15.55
N LEU A 57 -8.56 -0.31 16.31
CA LEU A 57 -7.50 0.50 16.91
C LEU A 57 -6.16 0.17 16.25
N THR A 58 -5.60 1.12 15.52
CA THR A 58 -4.30 0.98 14.86
C THR A 58 -3.20 1.66 15.67
N ILE A 59 -2.16 0.92 16.00
CA ILE A 59 -1.03 1.36 16.81
C ILE A 59 0.24 1.29 15.97
N TRP A 60 0.95 2.43 15.84
CA TRP A 60 2.26 2.49 15.20
C TRP A 60 3.39 2.50 16.22
N LEU A 61 4.33 1.59 16.03
CA LEU A 61 5.50 1.40 16.89
C LEU A 61 6.81 1.59 16.11
N PRO A 62 7.82 2.27 16.69
CA PRO A 62 9.16 2.28 16.14
C PRO A 62 9.81 0.89 16.18
N PRO A 63 10.73 0.57 15.25
CA PRO A 63 11.57 -0.61 15.40
C PRO A 63 12.44 -0.47 16.66
N ASN A 64 12.65 -1.59 17.34
CA ASN A 64 13.52 -1.72 18.52
C ASN A 64 13.07 -1.03 19.82
N THR A 65 11.88 -0.41 19.91
CA THR A 65 11.42 0.19 21.18
C THR A 65 10.85 -0.85 22.14
N ILE A 66 9.81 -1.55 21.72
CA ILE A 66 9.10 -2.55 22.51
C ILE A 66 9.48 -3.96 22.07
N LEU A 67 9.74 -4.13 20.77
CA LEU A 67 10.09 -5.40 20.15
C LEU A 67 11.61 -5.56 19.98
N GLY A 68 12.41 -4.79 20.71
CA GLY A 68 13.87 -4.83 20.66
C GLY A 68 14.51 -5.94 21.50
N SER A 69 13.77 -6.51 22.45
CA SER A 69 14.16 -7.70 23.22
C SER A 69 12.97 -8.63 23.40
N GLU A 70 13.25 -9.93 23.55
CA GLU A 70 12.20 -10.95 23.76
C GLU A 70 11.37 -10.67 25.02
N ASP A 71 12.02 -10.26 26.12
CA ASP A 71 11.33 -9.92 27.36
C ASP A 71 10.35 -8.75 27.20
N SER A 72 10.78 -7.69 26.49
CA SER A 72 9.92 -6.51 26.27
C SER A 72 8.76 -6.84 25.32
N ALA A 73 9.01 -7.68 24.32
CA ALA A 73 7.98 -8.15 23.41
C ALA A 73 6.93 -9.02 24.11
N ALA A 74 7.36 -9.88 25.04
CA ALA A 74 6.45 -10.70 25.85
C ALA A 74 5.55 -9.83 26.72
N VAL A 75 6.12 -8.86 27.44
CA VAL A 75 5.34 -7.93 28.28
C VAL A 75 4.30 -7.15 27.45
N PHE A 76 4.68 -6.68 26.27
CA PHE A 76 3.74 -5.98 25.40
C PHE A 76 2.63 -6.90 24.85
N SER A 77 2.99 -8.13 24.45
CA SER A 77 2.02 -9.13 24.01
C SER A 77 1.01 -9.46 25.10
N ASP A 78 1.46 -9.64 26.34
CA ASP A 78 0.59 -9.92 27.49
C ASP A 78 -0.36 -8.76 27.78
N GLN A 79 0.15 -7.52 27.72
CA GLN A 79 -0.66 -6.32 27.89
C GLN A 79 -1.69 -6.15 26.78
N LEU A 80 -1.29 -6.39 25.52
CA LEU A 80 -2.20 -6.32 24.38
C LEU A 80 -3.28 -7.40 24.45
N LEU A 81 -2.92 -8.61 24.89
CA LEU A 81 -3.88 -9.69 25.11
C LEU A 81 -4.88 -9.35 26.23
N ALA A 82 -4.39 -8.79 27.34
CA ALA A 82 -5.25 -8.34 28.44
C ALA A 82 -6.22 -7.25 27.99
N PHE A 83 -5.74 -6.28 27.20
CA PHE A 83 -6.57 -5.24 26.60
C PHE A 83 -7.66 -5.82 25.68
N ASN A 84 -7.29 -6.74 24.78
CA ASN A 84 -8.23 -7.39 23.86
C ASN A 84 -9.28 -8.26 24.58
N THR A 85 -8.92 -8.82 25.73
CA THR A 85 -9.86 -9.58 26.57
C THR A 85 -10.92 -8.67 27.19
N VAL A 86 -10.55 -7.44 27.54
CA VAL A 86 -11.48 -6.44 28.10
C VAL A 86 -12.32 -5.77 27.01
N HIS A 87 -11.78 -5.65 25.79
CA HIS A 87 -12.42 -4.99 24.64
C HIS A 87 -12.56 -5.93 23.43
N PRO A 88 -13.35 -7.01 23.52
CA PRO A 88 -13.51 -7.99 22.43
C PRO A 88 -14.18 -7.41 21.17
N GLU A 89 -14.87 -6.27 21.29
CA GLU A 89 -15.52 -5.56 20.20
C GLU A 89 -14.56 -4.78 19.30
N LEU A 90 -13.30 -4.58 19.73
CA LEU A 90 -12.32 -3.72 19.08
C LEU A 90 -11.23 -4.56 18.38
N GLU A 91 -11.03 -4.35 17.09
CA GLU A 91 -9.92 -4.99 16.36
C GLU A 91 -8.62 -4.20 16.57
N THR A 92 -7.67 -4.73 17.33
CA THR A 92 -6.35 -4.09 17.47
C THR A 92 -5.39 -4.49 16.37
N ARG A 93 -4.80 -3.51 15.69
CA ARG A 93 -3.74 -3.69 14.68
C ARG A 93 -2.47 -3.00 15.15
N VAL A 94 -1.35 -3.73 15.15
CA VAL A 94 -0.04 -3.18 15.50
C VAL A 94 0.86 -3.20 14.28
N GLU A 95 1.41 -2.05 13.91
CA GLU A 95 2.30 -1.89 12.77
C GLU A 95 3.63 -1.28 13.20
N GLN A 96 4.72 -1.78 12.63
CA GLN A 96 6.04 -1.17 12.80
C GLN A 96 6.30 -0.13 11.70
N LYS A 97 6.76 1.05 12.08
CA LYS A 97 7.16 2.13 11.18
C LYS A 97 8.50 2.69 11.63
N THR A 98 9.40 2.97 10.70
CA THR A 98 10.69 3.58 11.04
C THR A 98 10.50 4.98 11.61
N VAL A 99 11.42 5.43 12.46
CA VAL A 99 11.42 6.80 13.01
C VAL A 99 11.95 7.84 12.01
N SER A 100 12.69 7.40 10.99
CA SER A 100 13.37 8.29 10.04
C SER A 100 13.47 7.68 8.65
N GLY A 101 13.72 8.54 7.66
CA GLY A 101 13.78 8.17 6.25
C GLY A 101 12.42 8.18 5.55
N PRO A 102 12.39 7.81 4.26
CA PRO A 102 11.16 7.66 3.49
C PRO A 102 10.25 6.60 4.14
N GLY A 103 8.96 6.92 4.30
CA GLY A 103 7.99 6.02 4.92
C GLY A 103 8.08 5.93 6.46
N SER A 104 8.82 6.84 7.10
CA SER A 104 8.83 6.96 8.56
C SER A 104 7.50 7.46 9.13
N ILE A 105 7.31 7.27 10.45
CA ILE A 105 6.14 7.77 11.21
C ILE A 105 5.88 9.24 10.88
N LEU A 106 6.89 10.11 10.99
CA LEU A 106 6.72 11.55 10.75
C LEU A 106 6.41 11.85 9.28
N SER A 107 7.02 11.11 8.34
CA SER A 107 6.73 11.26 6.92
C SER A 107 5.28 10.90 6.60
N TYR A 108 4.79 9.79 7.17
CA TYR A 108 3.40 9.36 7.02
C TYR A 108 2.43 10.35 7.66
N LEU A 109 2.70 10.82 8.88
CA LEU A 109 1.85 11.81 9.52
C LEU A 109 1.74 13.10 8.70
N ARG A 110 2.87 13.59 8.18
CA ARG A 110 2.91 14.86 7.44
C ARG A 110 2.18 14.79 6.11
N THR A 111 2.37 13.71 5.36
CA THR A 111 1.73 13.56 4.03
C THR A 111 0.33 12.96 4.15
N GLY A 112 0.17 11.91 4.96
CA GLY A 112 -1.08 11.19 5.17
C GLY A 112 -2.17 12.06 5.78
N SER A 113 -1.84 12.98 6.69
CA SER A 113 -2.86 13.87 7.29
C SER A 113 -3.64 14.71 6.27
N VAL A 114 -3.05 14.99 5.10
CA VAL A 114 -3.68 15.75 4.03
C VAL A 114 -4.15 14.86 2.88
N VAL A 115 -3.35 13.84 2.52
CA VAL A 115 -3.57 13.04 1.30
C VAL A 115 -4.45 11.81 1.57
N ALA A 116 -4.35 11.22 2.76
CA ALA A 116 -5.06 9.99 3.13
C ALA A 116 -5.19 9.91 4.67
N PRO A 117 -6.07 10.71 5.29
CA PRO A 117 -6.18 10.76 6.75
C PRO A 117 -6.63 9.43 7.35
N ASP A 118 -7.44 8.67 6.61
CA ASP A 118 -8.01 7.40 7.05
C ASP A 118 -6.99 6.26 7.22
N ILE A 119 -5.75 6.43 6.73
CA ILE A 119 -4.68 5.43 6.89
C ILE A 119 -3.75 5.74 8.07
N LEU A 120 -3.97 6.86 8.77
CA LEU A 120 -3.19 7.21 9.95
C LEU A 120 -3.60 6.33 11.14
N PRO A 121 -2.67 6.07 12.07
CA PRO A 121 -2.98 5.29 13.25
C PRO A 121 -3.74 6.14 14.27
N ASP A 122 -4.41 5.47 15.19
CA ASP A 122 -5.04 6.10 16.34
C ASP A 122 -4.00 6.42 17.43
N VAL A 123 -2.98 5.57 17.57
CA VAL A 123 -1.94 5.69 18.60
C VAL A 123 -0.56 5.56 17.96
N ILE A 124 0.36 6.43 18.39
CA ILE A 124 1.74 6.43 17.95
C ILE A 124 2.65 6.40 19.17
N VAL A 125 3.59 5.47 19.17
CA VAL A 125 4.70 5.48 20.12
C VAL A 125 5.86 6.22 19.50
N LEU A 126 6.43 7.19 20.22
CA LEU A 126 7.62 7.91 19.81
C LEU A 126 8.78 7.50 20.73
N PRO A 127 10.01 7.36 20.19
CA PRO A 127 11.18 7.21 21.03
C PRO A 127 11.37 8.48 21.87
N ALA A 128 11.94 8.30 23.07
CA ALA A 128 12.30 9.40 23.96
C ALA A 128 13.49 10.21 23.43
#